data_AF-A0AAR2M412-F1
#
_entry.id   AF-A0AAR2M412-F1
#
_cell.length_a   1.000
_cell.length_b   1.000
_cell.length_c   1.000
_cell.angle_alpha   90.00
_cell.angle_beta   90.00
_cell.angle_gamma   90.00
#
_symmetry.space_group_name_H-M   'P 1'
#
loop_
_entity.id
_entity.type
_entity.pdbx_description
1 polymer ?
#
loop_
_entity_poly.entity_id
_entity_poly.type
_entity_poly.pdbx_seq_one_letter_code
_entity_poly.pdbx_strand_id
1 'polypeptide(L)'
;MKALKLWTGPWLLRAAAADGLVNEEVKRTVDLSTHLAKISAEILLANQGGSPVQSFTLALEPELGPHLAYVGASVKGEEEEDESLELKETAVHGRSGTFFQVQLPSALAAGGKLRVKVETVLTHVLRPFPSHITQAERQLVVFQGNHYLYSPYPTRSQSTRVRLASKTVESYTKLGNPSKNDEVIEYGPFKDVAPFSQDTMKIHYENNAPFLTISSITRTIEVSHWGNIAVEETIDLRHTGAYLKGPFSRYDYQRQSDSGISSVKSFKTILPASAQDVYYRDEIGNISTSHLQVLEDSVEVEVRPRFPLFGGWKTHYIIGYNLPSYEYLYTLGDQYALKMRLIDHVYDDQVIDHMTVKVILPEGARNVHLDTPYVIDRSPDQLHYTYLDTFGRPVLVATKNNLVEQHIQDMVVHYTFNKILMLQEPLLVVGAFYILFFTVIIYVRLDFSITKDPAAEVRMKVASITEQVLTLVNKRLGLYRQMDEVVNRYKQSRDTGALNSGRKTLEAEHRTLTNDIAALQARLKAEGSDLAEKVGEIQKLDGQVKELVNQSCQESERLVAGKVKKETYITSEKTLAGKRQELISRIDSLLDAL
;
A
#
# COMPACT_ATOMS: atom_id res chain seq x y z
N MET A 1 84.83 46.21 10.46
CA MET A 1 83.38 46.39 10.28
C MET A 1 82.76 45.03 9.98
N LYS A 2 81.80 44.61 10.80
CA LYS A 2 81.12 43.31 10.75
C LYS A 2 80.00 43.29 9.69
N ALA A 3 79.91 42.14 9.04
CA ALA A 3 78.78 41.42 8.44
C ALA A 3 77.35 42.02 8.46
N LEU A 4 76.58 41.75 7.39
CA LEU A 4 75.51 40.75 7.44
C LEU A 4 75.09 40.27 6.04
N LYS A 5 75.20 38.96 5.79
CA LYS A 5 74.52 38.22 4.72
C LYS A 5 73.13 37.85 5.26
N LEU A 6 72.06 38.27 4.58
CA LEU A 6 70.70 37.87 4.90
C LEU A 6 70.36 36.54 4.21
N TRP A 7 69.89 35.63 5.04
CA TRP A 7 69.53 34.25 4.78
C TRP A 7 68.06 34.22 4.32
N THR A 8 67.79 33.84 3.08
CA THR A 8 66.42 33.60 2.59
C THR A 8 66.02 32.17 2.96
N GLY A 9 65.23 32.02 4.02
CA GLY A 9 64.63 30.76 4.43
C GLY A 9 63.41 30.37 3.58
N PRO A 10 63.04 29.08 3.54
CA PRO A 10 61.92 28.59 2.74
C PRO A 10 60.60 28.83 3.48
N TRP A 11 59.87 29.86 3.04
CA TRP A 11 58.43 30.02 3.30
C TRP A 11 57.69 29.69 2.02
N LEU A 12 57.23 28.45 1.85
CA LEU A 12 56.14 28.03 0.95
C LEU A 12 56.11 26.49 0.90
N LEU A 13 55.35 25.89 1.81
CA LEU A 13 54.71 24.57 1.72
C LEU A 13 53.90 24.32 3.00
N ARG A 14 52.86 25.13 3.23
CA ARG A 14 51.74 24.73 4.11
C ARG A 14 50.75 23.95 3.25
N ALA A 15 51.08 22.70 2.93
CA ALA A 15 50.05 21.71 2.64
C ALA A 15 49.26 21.54 3.94
N ALA A 16 47.92 21.56 3.86
CA ALA A 16 46.97 21.49 4.98
C ALA A 16 47.55 20.74 6.19
N ALA A 17 48.09 21.50 7.16
CA ALA A 17 48.69 20.94 8.35
C ALA A 17 47.52 20.44 9.20
N ALA A 18 47.39 19.11 9.32
CA ALA A 18 46.58 18.48 10.34
C ALA A 18 46.86 19.17 11.69
N ASP A 19 45.83 19.43 12.49
CA ASP A 19 45.88 20.07 13.81
C ASP A 19 46.62 19.23 14.89
N GLY A 20 47.73 18.58 14.52
CA GLY A 20 48.45 17.61 15.34
C GLY A 20 47.73 16.28 15.50
N LEU A 21 46.66 16.00 14.74
CA LEU A 21 45.99 14.71 14.76
C LEU A 21 46.85 13.61 14.13
N VAL A 22 46.91 12.46 14.81
CA VAL A 22 47.67 11.28 14.41
C VAL A 22 46.81 10.03 14.62
N ASN A 23 46.83 9.10 13.68
CA ASN A 23 46.25 7.78 13.88
C ASN A 23 47.29 6.91 14.62
N GLU A 24 47.11 6.67 15.92
CA GLU A 24 48.05 5.84 16.68
C GLU A 24 47.97 4.37 16.29
N GLU A 25 46.75 3.88 16.10
CA GLU A 25 46.48 2.49 15.72
C GLU A 25 45.31 2.46 14.76
N VAL A 26 45.46 1.74 13.65
CA VAL A 26 44.38 1.47 12.70
C VAL A 26 44.22 -0.03 12.55
N LYS A 27 43.04 -0.55 12.88
CA LYS A 27 42.64 -1.93 12.56
C LYS A 27 41.58 -1.87 11.48
N ARG A 28 41.96 -2.29 10.28
CA ARG A 28 41.07 -2.25 9.11
C ARG A 28 40.67 -3.66 8.71
N THR A 29 39.38 -3.89 8.52
CA THR A 29 38.81 -5.12 7.98
C THR A 29 38.17 -4.79 6.63
N VAL A 30 38.56 -5.53 5.59
CA VAL A 30 37.97 -5.44 4.26
C VAL A 30 37.24 -6.77 4.01
N ASP A 31 35.92 -6.75 4.07
CA ASP A 31 35.09 -7.92 3.79
C ASP A 31 34.69 -7.92 2.30
N LEU A 32 35.15 -8.95 1.59
CA LEU A 32 34.91 -9.22 0.17
C LEU A 32 34.18 -10.55 -0.03
N SER A 33 33.44 -11.01 0.98
CA SER A 33 32.70 -12.28 0.92
C SER A 33 31.44 -12.21 0.05
N THR A 34 30.89 -11.01 -0.17
CA THR A 34 29.70 -10.77 -1.00
C THR A 34 30.09 -10.13 -2.33
N HIS A 35 29.15 -9.55 -3.07
CA HIS A 35 29.42 -8.77 -4.29
C HIS A 35 29.83 -7.31 -3.99
N LEU A 36 29.75 -6.91 -2.73
CA LEU A 36 30.17 -5.59 -2.22
C LEU A 36 31.57 -5.67 -1.59
N ALA A 37 32.25 -4.52 -1.48
CA ALA A 37 33.41 -4.40 -0.60
C ALA A 37 33.03 -3.55 0.62
N LYS A 38 32.93 -4.21 1.78
CA LYS A 38 32.60 -3.56 3.06
C LYS A 38 33.88 -3.34 3.85
N ILE A 39 34.22 -2.10 4.14
CA ILE A 39 35.46 -1.72 4.83
C ILE A 39 35.07 -1.14 6.19
N SER A 40 35.54 -1.79 7.25
CA SER A 40 35.45 -1.27 8.61
C SER A 40 36.85 -0.90 9.11
N ALA A 41 37.02 0.31 9.63
CA ALA A 41 38.28 0.77 10.21
C ALA A 41 38.04 1.26 11.64
N GLU A 42 38.68 0.61 12.61
CA GLU A 42 38.82 1.15 13.97
C GLU A 42 40.08 1.99 14.05
N ILE A 43 39.91 3.29 14.25
CA ILE A 43 40.98 4.29 14.29
C ILE A 43 41.11 4.79 15.73
N LEU A 44 42.26 4.54 16.35
CA LEU A 44 42.64 5.23 17.59
C LEU A 44 43.25 6.58 17.22
N LEU A 45 42.41 7.61 17.20
CA LEU A 45 42.77 8.98 16.89
C LEU A 45 43.36 9.65 18.14
N ALA A 46 44.54 10.25 18.02
CA ALA A 46 45.19 10.99 19.08
C ALA A 46 45.43 12.44 18.66
N ASN A 47 45.16 13.39 19.56
CA ASN A 47 45.49 14.78 19.37
C ASN A 47 46.88 15.07 19.97
N GLN A 48 47.89 15.21 19.11
CA GLN A 48 49.26 15.61 19.50
C GLN A 48 49.49 17.11 19.28
N GLY A 49 48.45 17.86 18.93
CA GLY A 49 48.47 19.30 18.79
C GLY A 49 48.39 20.04 20.13
N GLY A 50 48.57 21.36 20.08
CA GLY A 50 48.50 22.23 21.26
C GLY A 50 47.08 22.71 21.63
N SER A 51 46.08 22.45 20.79
CA SER A 51 44.70 22.92 20.95
C SER A 51 43.69 21.78 20.85
N PRO A 52 42.53 21.86 21.53
CA PRO A 52 41.44 20.92 21.34
C PRO A 52 40.92 20.91 19.90
N VAL A 53 40.52 19.74 19.40
CA VAL A 53 40.02 19.55 18.03
C VAL A 53 38.62 18.94 18.08
N GLN A 54 37.65 19.57 17.41
CA GLN A 54 36.24 19.13 17.41
C GLN A 54 35.84 18.31 16.18
N SER A 55 36.68 18.26 15.15
CA SER A 55 36.38 17.51 13.92
C SER A 55 37.63 16.90 13.31
N PHE A 56 37.46 15.83 12.55
CA PHE A 56 38.54 15.23 11.77
C PHE A 56 38.07 14.90 10.35
N THR A 57 39.01 14.66 9.44
CA THR A 57 38.72 14.42 8.03
C THR A 57 38.95 12.95 7.67
N LEU A 58 37.90 12.31 7.16
CA LEU A 58 37.98 11.04 6.45
C LEU A 58 38.29 11.29 4.98
N ALA A 59 39.05 10.39 4.38
CA ALA A 59 39.41 10.44 2.97
C ALA A 59 39.16 9.08 2.32
N LEU A 60 38.70 9.11 1.08
CA LEU A 60 38.60 7.96 0.20
C LEU A 60 39.46 8.20 -1.04
N GLU A 61 40.11 7.15 -1.54
CA GLU A 61 40.95 7.25 -2.72
C GLU A 61 40.14 7.69 -3.95
N PRO A 62 40.71 8.50 -4.86
CA PRO A 62 40.02 8.96 -6.07
C PRO A 62 39.45 7.83 -6.93
N GLU A 63 40.11 6.68 -6.97
CA GLU A 63 39.70 5.52 -7.76
C GLU A 63 38.43 4.85 -7.22
N LEU A 64 38.19 4.93 -5.90
CA LEU A 64 37.05 4.29 -5.22
C LEU A 64 35.90 5.28 -4.95
N GLY A 65 36.17 6.59 -5.00
CA GLY A 65 35.16 7.65 -4.84
C GLY A 65 33.86 7.44 -5.63
N PRO A 66 33.92 7.18 -6.95
CA PRO A 66 32.73 6.94 -7.77
C PRO A 66 31.92 5.69 -7.39
N HIS A 67 32.52 4.77 -6.64
CA HIS A 67 31.93 3.50 -6.21
C HIS A 67 31.42 3.54 -4.77
N LEU A 68 31.56 4.68 -4.07
CA LEU A 68 31.11 4.85 -2.70
C LEU A 68 29.58 4.89 -2.65
N ALA A 69 28.98 3.91 -1.98
CA ALA A 69 27.55 3.91 -1.70
C ALA A 69 27.25 4.48 -0.32
N TYR A 70 27.99 4.05 0.70
CA TYR A 70 27.76 4.45 2.09
C TYR A 70 29.06 4.75 2.81
N VAL A 71 29.06 5.79 3.65
CA VAL A 71 30.10 6.08 4.63
C VAL A 71 29.43 6.48 5.95
N GLY A 72 29.87 5.85 7.03
CA GLY A 72 29.42 6.15 8.39
C GLY A 72 30.59 6.20 9.35
N ALA A 73 30.47 6.99 10.41
CA ALA A 73 31.43 7.01 11.50
C ALA A 73 30.69 6.98 12.83
N SER A 74 31.23 6.26 13.80
CA SER A 74 30.65 6.13 15.14
C SER A 74 31.70 6.04 16.23
N VAL A 75 31.30 6.35 17.45
CA VAL A 75 32.11 6.17 18.66
C VAL A 75 31.34 5.30 19.66
N LYS A 76 32.05 4.69 20.61
CA LYS A 76 31.38 3.90 21.64
C LYS A 76 30.57 4.83 22.56
N GLY A 77 29.25 4.66 22.60
CA GLY A 77 28.35 5.44 23.45
C GLY A 77 28.33 4.98 24.91
N GLU A 78 27.54 5.67 25.73
CA GLU A 78 27.40 5.40 27.17
C GLU A 78 26.59 4.12 27.46
N GLU A 79 25.67 3.73 26.57
CA GLU A 79 24.71 2.62 26.74
C GLU A 79 25.04 1.36 25.92
N GLU A 80 26.33 1.05 25.71
CA GLU A 80 26.83 -0.04 24.85
C GLU A 80 26.49 0.06 23.35
N GLU A 81 25.55 0.90 22.94
CA GLU A 81 25.30 1.24 21.53
C GLU A 81 26.32 2.27 21.00
N ASP A 82 26.74 2.11 19.75
CA ASP A 82 27.65 3.05 19.09
C ASP A 82 26.89 4.35 18.72
N GLU A 83 27.38 5.50 19.15
CA GLU A 83 26.85 6.82 18.80
C GLU A 83 27.33 7.21 17.40
N SER A 84 26.39 7.44 16.47
CA SER A 84 26.71 7.86 15.10
C SER A 84 27.13 9.33 15.04
N LEU A 85 28.17 9.62 14.26
CA LEU A 85 28.71 10.96 14.07
C LEU A 85 28.12 11.65 12.84
N GLU A 86 28.05 12.98 12.87
CA GLU A 86 27.64 13.78 11.71
C GLU A 86 28.79 13.88 10.69
N LEU A 87 28.51 13.55 9.42
CA LEU A 87 29.46 13.65 8.31
C LEU A 87 29.02 14.76 7.33
N LYS A 88 29.97 15.58 6.89
CA LYS A 88 29.78 16.57 5.83
C LYS A 88 30.84 16.42 4.76
N GLU A 89 30.42 16.31 3.50
CA GLU A 89 31.38 16.29 2.38
C GLU A 89 32.18 17.61 2.34
N THR A 90 33.48 17.50 2.09
CA THR A 90 34.40 18.63 2.10
C THR A 90 35.49 18.46 1.03
N ALA A 91 36.26 19.51 0.80
CA ALA A 91 37.39 19.49 -0.12
C ALA A 91 38.70 19.78 0.61
N VAL A 92 39.75 19.01 0.30
CA VAL A 92 41.10 19.23 0.81
C VAL A 92 41.94 19.91 -0.26
N HIS A 93 42.47 21.10 0.06
CA HIS A 93 43.21 21.93 -0.90
C HIS A 93 44.38 21.18 -1.56
N GLY A 94 44.38 21.11 -2.89
CA GLY A 94 45.45 20.48 -3.69
C GLY A 94 45.42 18.95 -3.67
N ARG A 95 44.33 18.31 -3.23
CA ARG A 95 44.16 16.86 -3.25
C ARG A 95 42.88 16.47 -3.99
N SER A 96 42.99 15.49 -4.88
CA SER A 96 41.84 14.78 -5.45
C SER A 96 41.40 13.65 -4.52
N GLY A 97 40.11 13.35 -4.50
CA GLY A 97 39.51 12.32 -3.66
C GLY A 97 38.16 12.78 -3.13
N THR A 98 37.46 11.88 -2.45
CA THR A 98 36.24 12.19 -1.71
C THR A 98 36.61 12.36 -0.24
N PHE A 99 36.22 13.48 0.37
CA PHE A 99 36.57 13.79 1.75
C PHE A 99 35.32 14.11 2.57
N PHE A 100 35.32 13.67 3.83
CA PHE A 100 34.24 13.94 4.76
C PHE A 100 34.80 14.53 6.04
N GLN A 101 34.28 15.66 6.48
CA GLN A 101 34.51 16.19 7.81
C GLN A 101 33.53 15.52 8.77
N VAL A 102 34.08 14.87 9.80
CA VAL A 102 33.34 14.19 10.85
C VAL A 102 33.36 15.06 12.10
N GLN A 103 32.19 15.37 12.65
CA GLN A 103 32.08 16.10 13.91
C GLN A 103 32.15 15.14 15.10
N LEU A 104 33.01 15.46 16.06
CA LEU A 104 33.14 14.71 17.31
C LEU A 104 32.07 15.17 18.33
N PRO A 105 31.55 14.29 19.19
CA PRO A 105 30.53 14.68 20.18
C PRO A 105 31.08 15.70 21.18
N SER A 106 32.37 15.57 21.53
CA SER A 106 33.10 16.53 22.35
C SER A 106 34.49 16.79 21.76
N ALA A 107 35.01 18.00 21.99
CA ALA A 107 36.33 18.39 21.49
C ALA A 107 37.43 17.52 22.12
N LEU A 108 38.22 16.87 21.27
CA LEU A 108 39.35 16.04 21.68
C LEU A 108 40.48 16.94 22.20
N ALA A 109 40.67 16.95 23.52
CA ALA A 109 41.71 17.74 24.18
C ALA A 109 43.13 17.37 23.71
N ALA A 110 44.08 18.30 23.86
CA ALA A 110 45.49 18.04 23.59
C ALA A 110 46.02 16.86 24.44
N GLY A 111 46.70 15.92 23.80
CA GLY A 111 47.13 14.64 24.39
C GLY A 111 46.01 13.59 24.52
N GLY A 112 44.76 13.96 24.24
CA GLY A 112 43.60 13.08 24.30
C GLY A 112 43.59 12.04 23.18
N LYS A 113 42.90 10.92 23.43
CA LYS A 113 42.70 9.83 22.47
C LYS A 113 41.24 9.44 22.40
N LEU A 114 40.78 9.09 21.20
CA LEU A 114 39.43 8.64 20.94
C LEU A 114 39.46 7.51 19.92
N ARG A 115 38.70 6.44 20.17
CA ARG A 115 38.54 5.36 19.20
C ARG A 115 37.29 5.64 18.36
N VAL A 116 37.47 5.81 17.06
CA VAL A 116 36.40 6.03 16.10
C VAL A 116 36.30 4.80 15.19
N LYS A 117 35.09 4.30 14.98
CA LYS A 117 34.79 3.27 14.00
C LYS A 117 34.31 3.94 12.73
N VAL A 118 34.81 3.50 11.59
CA VAL A 118 34.40 4.01 10.27
C VAL A 118 33.96 2.83 9.43
N GLU A 119 32.77 2.93 8.86
CA GLU A 119 32.25 1.95 7.91
C GLU A 119 32.17 2.59 6.53
N THR A 120 32.54 1.83 5.51
CA THR A 120 32.47 2.25 4.11
C THR A 120 31.99 1.07 3.28
N VAL A 121 30.99 1.29 2.44
CA VAL A 121 30.49 0.27 1.51
C VAL A 121 30.71 0.74 0.08
N LEU A 122 31.45 -0.07 -0.67
CA LEU A 122 31.75 0.17 -2.08
C LEU A 122 30.98 -0.83 -2.94
N THR A 123 30.35 -0.33 -4.00
CA THR A 123 29.57 -1.09 -4.98
C THR A 123 30.34 -1.24 -6.28
N HIS A 124 30.11 -2.32 -7.02
CA HIS A 124 30.69 -2.52 -8.38
C HIS A 124 32.22 -2.49 -8.46
N VAL A 125 32.92 -2.81 -7.37
CA VAL A 125 34.39 -2.85 -7.31
C VAL A 125 34.99 -4.26 -7.50
N LEU A 126 34.18 -5.31 -7.32
CA LEU A 126 34.58 -6.69 -7.59
C LEU A 126 34.34 -7.02 -9.06
N ARG A 127 35.43 -7.18 -9.83
CA ARG A 127 35.34 -7.41 -11.27
C ARG A 127 35.55 -8.88 -11.61
N PRO A 128 34.61 -9.55 -12.29
CA PRO A 128 34.81 -10.93 -12.72
C PRO A 128 36.02 -11.08 -13.64
N PHE A 129 36.89 -12.04 -13.31
CA PHE A 129 38.08 -12.36 -14.09
C PHE A 129 38.36 -13.88 -14.01
N PRO A 130 37.98 -14.66 -15.04
CA PRO A 130 37.53 -14.23 -16.37
C PRO A 130 36.15 -13.56 -16.36
N SER A 131 35.90 -12.70 -17.35
CA SER A 131 34.61 -12.00 -17.49
C SER A 131 33.48 -12.90 -17.98
N HIS A 132 33.81 -14.07 -18.53
CA HIS A 132 32.89 -15.05 -19.08
C HIS A 132 33.26 -16.44 -18.57
N ILE A 133 32.27 -17.18 -18.07
CA ILE A 133 32.41 -18.54 -17.55
C ILE A 133 31.34 -19.45 -18.15
N THR A 134 31.67 -20.70 -18.42
CA THR A 134 30.70 -21.72 -18.81
C THR A 134 29.80 -22.10 -17.62
N GLN A 135 28.71 -22.79 -17.90
CA GLN A 135 27.75 -23.22 -16.87
C GLN A 135 28.37 -24.05 -15.73
N ALA A 136 29.47 -24.77 -15.97
CA ALA A 136 30.12 -25.65 -14.99
C ALA A 136 31.35 -24.99 -14.29
N GLU A 137 31.75 -23.80 -14.72
CA GLU A 137 32.90 -23.10 -14.16
C GLU A 137 32.52 -22.28 -12.92
N ARG A 138 33.48 -22.12 -12.01
CA ARG A 138 33.35 -21.28 -10.82
C ARG A 138 33.72 -19.84 -11.15
N GLN A 139 33.09 -18.90 -10.45
CA GLN A 139 33.37 -17.48 -10.62
C GLN A 139 34.62 -17.07 -9.83
N LEU A 140 35.54 -16.42 -10.53
CA LEU A 140 36.69 -15.74 -9.95
C LEU A 140 36.53 -14.23 -10.13
N VAL A 141 36.91 -13.46 -9.12
CA VAL A 141 36.82 -11.99 -9.13
C VAL A 141 38.13 -11.34 -8.70
N VAL A 142 38.35 -10.13 -9.19
CA VAL A 142 39.48 -9.30 -8.83
C VAL A 142 38.99 -8.07 -8.07
N PHE A 143 39.52 -7.88 -6.87
CA PHE A 143 39.43 -6.63 -6.12
C PHE A 143 40.72 -5.83 -6.27
N GLN A 144 40.60 -4.52 -6.44
CA GLN A 144 41.71 -3.57 -6.41
C GLN A 144 41.38 -2.47 -5.41
N GLY A 145 42.23 -2.32 -4.39
CA GLY A 145 42.11 -1.29 -3.37
C GLY A 145 43.49 -0.84 -2.91
N ASN A 146 43.58 -0.30 -1.69
CA ASN A 146 44.81 0.23 -1.13
C ASN A 146 45.30 -0.62 0.06
N HIS A 147 46.60 -0.89 0.15
CA HIS A 147 47.17 -1.56 1.33
C HIS A 147 47.11 -0.68 2.58
N TYR A 148 47.15 0.64 2.43
CA TYR A 148 47.12 1.60 3.53
C TYR A 148 45.73 2.20 3.72
N LEU A 149 45.41 2.68 4.92
CA LEU A 149 44.28 3.58 5.14
C LEU A 149 44.63 4.93 4.50
N TYR A 150 43.95 5.28 3.42
CA TYR A 150 44.12 6.58 2.80
C TYR A 150 43.54 7.66 3.72
N SER A 151 44.41 8.41 4.39
CA SER A 151 44.01 9.42 5.37
C SER A 151 44.95 10.64 5.32
N PRO A 152 44.47 11.84 5.68
CA PRO A 152 45.30 13.04 5.74
C PRO A 152 46.27 13.05 6.93
N TYR A 153 46.18 12.06 7.82
CA TYR A 153 46.94 11.97 9.06
C TYR A 153 48.02 10.89 8.95
N PRO A 154 49.20 11.09 9.58
CA PRO A 154 50.18 10.02 9.69
C PRO A 154 49.62 8.89 10.56
N THR A 155 49.93 7.65 10.20
CA THR A 155 49.49 6.46 10.94
C THR A 155 50.68 5.72 11.52
N ARG A 156 50.74 5.56 12.85
CA ARG A 156 51.88 4.92 13.53
C ARG A 156 51.89 3.40 13.35
N SER A 157 50.74 2.76 13.45
CA SER A 157 50.59 1.32 13.29
C SER A 157 49.29 1.00 12.57
N GLN A 158 49.35 0.20 11.51
CA GLN A 158 48.18 -0.28 10.78
C GLN A 158 48.25 -1.78 10.55
N SER A 159 47.15 -2.48 10.85
CA SER A 159 46.94 -3.86 10.40
C SER A 159 45.70 -3.92 9.52
N THR A 160 45.75 -4.71 8.45
CA THR A 160 44.61 -4.92 7.54
C THR A 160 44.28 -6.39 7.43
N ARG A 161 43.04 -6.75 7.76
CA ARG A 161 42.48 -8.10 7.58
C ARG A 161 41.54 -8.07 6.38
N VAL A 162 41.77 -8.93 5.40
CA VAL A 162 40.87 -9.10 4.26
C VAL A 162 40.16 -10.45 4.38
N ARG A 163 38.82 -10.43 4.41
CA ARG A 163 37.98 -11.64 4.41
C ARG A 163 37.48 -11.91 3.00
N LEU A 164 37.60 -13.15 2.56
CA LEU A 164 37.21 -13.60 1.22
C LEU A 164 35.98 -14.50 1.29
N ALA A 165 35.34 -14.71 0.14
CA ALA A 165 34.19 -15.60 0.00
C ALA A 165 34.57 -17.10 0.06
N SER A 166 35.86 -17.41 -0.14
CA SER A 166 36.37 -18.77 -0.12
C SER A 166 37.88 -18.79 0.14
N LYS A 167 38.40 -19.98 0.46
CA LYS A 167 39.83 -20.22 0.64
C LYS A 167 40.62 -20.29 -0.69
N THR A 168 39.93 -20.37 -1.83
CA THR A 168 40.56 -20.48 -3.15
C THR A 168 41.02 -19.10 -3.61
N VAL A 169 42.33 -18.90 -3.68
CA VAL A 169 42.96 -17.63 -4.07
C VAL A 169 43.97 -17.91 -5.16
N GLU A 170 43.77 -17.28 -6.31
CA GLU A 170 44.67 -17.37 -7.47
C GLU A 170 45.93 -16.54 -7.24
N SER A 171 45.75 -15.28 -6.82
CA SER A 171 46.87 -14.39 -6.51
C SER A 171 46.48 -13.27 -5.56
N TYR A 172 47.45 -12.79 -4.79
CA TYR A 172 47.32 -11.59 -3.97
C TYR A 172 48.69 -10.91 -3.82
N THR A 173 48.69 -9.59 -3.70
CA THR A 173 49.89 -8.78 -3.52
C THR A 173 50.64 -9.16 -2.22
N LYS A 174 51.98 -9.14 -2.24
CA LYS A 174 52.81 -9.67 -1.13
C LYS A 174 53.56 -8.58 -0.36
N LEU A 175 52.91 -7.44 -0.12
CA LEU A 175 53.51 -6.34 0.62
C LEU A 175 53.64 -6.69 2.12
N GLY A 176 54.86 -6.63 2.67
CA GLY A 176 55.10 -6.82 4.10
C GLY A 176 54.95 -8.27 4.59
N ASN A 177 55.16 -9.28 3.72
CA ASN A 177 55.04 -10.71 4.03
C ASN A 177 53.67 -11.09 4.65
N PRO A 178 52.56 -10.87 3.92
CA PRO A 178 51.22 -11.12 4.44
C PRO A 178 51.00 -12.60 4.73
N SER A 179 50.29 -12.90 5.82
CA SER A 179 49.85 -14.25 6.15
C SER A 179 48.50 -14.54 5.49
N LYS A 180 48.29 -15.78 5.08
CA LYS A 180 46.97 -16.26 4.63
C LYS A 180 46.58 -17.45 5.49
N ASN A 181 45.41 -17.37 6.09
CA ASN A 181 44.80 -18.47 6.84
C ASN A 181 43.37 -18.67 6.35
N ASP A 182 43.11 -19.81 5.72
CA ASP A 182 41.85 -20.13 5.06
C ASP A 182 41.34 -19.00 4.13
N GLU A 183 40.26 -18.34 4.54
CA GLU A 183 39.54 -17.29 3.81
C GLU A 183 40.03 -15.88 4.19
N VAL A 184 41.06 -15.78 5.03
CA VAL A 184 41.54 -14.52 5.59
C VAL A 184 42.98 -14.26 5.15
N ILE A 185 43.24 -13.04 4.66
CA ILE A 185 44.58 -12.51 4.39
C ILE A 185 44.87 -11.39 5.37
N GLU A 186 45.99 -11.45 6.09
CA GLU A 186 46.42 -10.40 7.00
C GLU A 186 47.66 -9.69 6.46
N TYR A 187 47.57 -8.37 6.36
CA TYR A 187 48.64 -7.46 5.97
C TYR A 187 49.09 -6.62 7.17
N GLY A 188 50.39 -6.35 7.22
CA GLY A 188 51.01 -5.61 8.30
C GLY A 188 51.37 -6.47 9.51
N PRO A 189 51.70 -5.86 10.67
CA PRO A 189 51.54 -4.45 10.95
C PRO A 189 52.51 -3.56 10.15
N PHE A 190 51.97 -2.56 9.45
CA PHE A 190 52.75 -1.49 8.83
C PHE A 190 53.03 -0.41 9.86
N LYS A 191 54.29 0.04 9.95
CA LYS A 191 54.72 1.08 10.90
C LYS A 191 54.96 2.40 10.17
N ASP A 192 54.60 3.50 10.84
CA ASP A 192 54.90 4.88 10.45
C ASP A 192 54.53 5.20 9.00
N VAL A 193 53.27 4.93 8.64
CA VAL A 193 52.69 5.19 7.32
C VAL A 193 52.45 6.70 7.16
N ALA A 194 52.96 7.27 6.07
CA ALA A 194 52.86 8.70 5.79
C ALA A 194 51.40 9.12 5.43
N PRO A 195 51.04 10.40 5.63
CA PRO A 195 49.76 10.93 5.15
C PRO A 195 49.54 10.66 3.66
N PHE A 196 48.31 10.32 3.29
CA PHE A 196 47.88 10.01 1.92
C PHE A 196 48.72 8.92 1.24
N SER A 197 49.21 7.95 2.01
CA SER A 197 49.91 6.79 1.46
C SER A 197 48.98 5.94 0.60
N GLN A 198 49.46 5.57 -0.59
CA GLN A 198 48.74 4.75 -1.54
C GLN A 198 49.68 3.68 -2.09
N ASP A 199 49.26 2.42 -2.00
CA ASP A 199 49.92 1.28 -2.63
C ASP A 199 48.85 0.25 -3.03
N THR A 200 48.89 -0.20 -4.28
CA THR A 200 47.81 -1.00 -4.86
C THR A 200 47.77 -2.40 -4.26
N MET A 201 46.68 -2.71 -3.55
CA MET A 201 46.33 -4.06 -3.11
C MET A 201 45.45 -4.72 -4.18
N LYS A 202 45.92 -5.83 -4.74
CA LYS A 202 45.18 -6.60 -5.75
C LYS A 202 44.99 -8.03 -5.28
N ILE A 203 43.76 -8.52 -5.29
CA ILE A 203 43.40 -9.87 -4.83
C ILE A 203 42.51 -10.52 -5.90
N HIS A 204 42.90 -11.70 -6.36
CA HIS A 204 42.16 -12.52 -7.33
C HIS A 204 41.80 -13.85 -6.66
N TYR A 205 40.50 -14.09 -6.48
CA TYR A 205 39.99 -15.20 -5.67
C TYR A 205 38.65 -15.70 -6.18
N GLU A 206 38.23 -16.86 -5.71
CA GLU A 206 36.93 -17.46 -6.04
C GLU A 206 35.82 -16.87 -5.19
N ASN A 207 34.76 -16.39 -5.84
CA ASN A 207 33.57 -15.84 -5.21
C ASN A 207 32.33 -16.19 -6.04
N ASN A 208 31.55 -17.17 -5.56
CA ASN A 208 30.30 -17.60 -6.17
C ASN A 208 29.06 -17.10 -5.39
N ALA A 209 29.21 -16.07 -4.55
CA ALA A 209 28.05 -15.43 -3.94
C ALA A 209 27.08 -14.91 -5.02
N PRO A 210 25.80 -14.67 -4.71
CA PRO A 210 24.86 -14.03 -5.63
C PRO A 210 25.31 -12.61 -6.04
N PHE A 211 25.74 -12.43 -7.29
CA PHE A 211 26.08 -11.10 -7.83
C PHE A 211 24.85 -10.50 -8.48
N LEU A 212 23.95 -9.96 -7.66
CA LEU A 212 22.73 -9.30 -8.09
C LEU A 212 22.87 -7.77 -8.00
N THR A 213 22.26 -7.08 -8.95
CA THR A 213 22.16 -5.63 -8.96
C THR A 213 20.80 -5.20 -9.44
N ILE A 214 20.11 -4.38 -8.63
CA ILE A 214 18.88 -3.71 -9.03
C ILE A 214 19.30 -2.52 -9.91
N SER A 215 19.08 -2.64 -11.22
CA SER A 215 19.40 -1.58 -12.17
C SER A 215 18.49 -0.37 -11.96
N SER A 216 17.21 -0.64 -11.71
CA SER A 216 16.20 0.36 -11.38
C SER A 216 15.15 -0.24 -10.46
N ILE A 217 14.74 0.53 -9.45
CA ILE A 217 13.54 0.26 -8.65
C ILE A 217 12.64 1.48 -8.65
N THR A 218 11.35 1.26 -8.93
CA THR A 218 10.30 2.27 -8.73
C THR A 218 9.40 1.79 -7.60
N ARG A 219 9.48 2.44 -6.44
CA ARG A 219 8.63 2.18 -5.27
C ARG A 219 7.48 3.18 -5.26
N THR A 220 6.27 2.70 -5.48
CA THR A 220 5.04 3.50 -5.47
C THR A 220 4.28 3.21 -4.17
N ILE A 221 3.99 4.26 -3.41
CA ILE A 221 3.27 4.20 -2.14
C ILE A 221 1.98 5.02 -2.34
N GLU A 222 0.84 4.35 -2.40
CA GLU A 222 -0.48 4.99 -2.51
C GLU A 222 -1.18 4.99 -1.16
N VAL A 223 -1.51 6.19 -0.68
CA VAL A 223 -2.16 6.39 0.62
C VAL A 223 -3.66 6.59 0.44
N SER A 224 -4.47 5.73 1.05
CA SER A 224 -5.94 5.87 1.10
C SER A 224 -6.43 6.13 2.52
N HIS A 225 -7.16 7.23 2.71
CA HIS A 225 -7.75 7.58 4.02
C HIS A 225 -8.95 6.70 4.38
N TRP A 226 -9.38 5.83 3.47
CA TRP A 226 -10.36 4.78 3.76
C TRP A 226 -9.76 3.62 4.58
N GLY A 227 -8.43 3.57 4.77
CA GLY A 227 -7.79 2.67 5.75
C GLY A 227 -6.62 1.83 5.25
N ASN A 228 -6.18 2.02 4.01
CA ASN A 228 -5.12 1.20 3.39
C ASN A 228 -3.98 2.07 2.86
N ILE A 229 -2.76 1.54 2.93
CA ILE A 229 -1.61 2.04 2.19
C ILE A 229 -1.14 0.91 1.28
N ALA A 230 -1.21 1.11 -0.03
CA ALA A 230 -0.75 0.14 -1.01
C ALA A 230 0.69 0.47 -1.42
N VAL A 231 1.60 -0.51 -1.33
CA VAL A 231 2.98 -0.38 -1.80
C VAL A 231 3.17 -1.31 -2.99
N GLU A 232 3.67 -0.79 -4.11
CA GLU A 232 4.06 -1.58 -5.28
C GLU A 232 5.48 -1.19 -5.70
N GLU A 233 6.35 -2.18 -5.86
CA GLU A 233 7.72 -2.02 -6.33
C GLU A 233 7.88 -2.71 -7.68
N THR A 234 8.28 -1.93 -8.68
CA THR A 234 8.71 -2.43 -9.99
C THR A 234 10.23 -2.50 -10.01
N ILE A 235 10.79 -3.70 -10.21
CA ILE A 235 12.20 -4.00 -10.01
C ILE A 235 12.82 -4.58 -11.27
N ASP A 236 13.85 -3.89 -11.79
CA ASP A 236 14.74 -4.39 -12.82
C ASP A 236 16.00 -4.96 -12.19
N LEU A 237 16.11 -6.29 -12.17
CA LEU A 237 17.21 -7.01 -11.52
C LEU A 237 18.10 -7.66 -12.59
N ARG A 238 19.42 -7.57 -12.42
CA ARG A 238 20.40 -8.21 -13.30
C ARG A 238 21.46 -8.97 -12.52
N HIS A 239 21.98 -10.04 -13.10
CA HIS A 239 23.15 -10.73 -12.57
C HIS A 239 24.44 -10.11 -13.11
N THR A 240 25.23 -9.47 -12.26
CA THR A 240 26.45 -8.71 -12.62
C THR A 240 27.77 -9.47 -12.49
N GLY A 241 27.71 -10.73 -12.05
CA GLY A 241 28.84 -11.65 -12.08
C GLY A 241 29.33 -12.02 -13.50
N ALA A 242 30.21 -13.00 -13.59
CA ALA A 242 30.79 -13.46 -14.86
C ALA A 242 29.71 -13.95 -15.83
N TYR A 243 29.75 -13.46 -17.07
CA TYR A 243 28.75 -13.75 -18.10
C TYR A 243 28.74 -15.22 -18.48
N LEU A 244 27.54 -15.78 -18.73
CA LEU A 244 27.45 -17.14 -19.23
C LEU A 244 28.06 -17.25 -20.63
N LYS A 245 29.05 -18.12 -20.76
CA LYS A 245 29.70 -18.50 -22.01
C LYS A 245 29.14 -19.81 -22.53
N GLY A 246 28.70 -19.81 -23.78
CA GLY A 246 28.17 -21.01 -24.43
C GLY A 246 26.70 -21.29 -24.09
N PRO A 247 26.19 -22.48 -24.43
CA PRO A 247 24.78 -22.79 -24.27
C PRO A 247 24.41 -23.06 -22.81
N PHE A 248 23.18 -22.71 -22.46
CA PHE A 248 22.54 -23.19 -21.22
C PHE A 248 21.95 -24.59 -21.45
N SER A 249 22.31 -25.55 -20.60
CA SER A 249 21.79 -26.92 -20.58
C SER A 249 20.97 -27.14 -19.30
N ARG A 250 19.63 -27.17 -19.44
CA ARG A 250 18.73 -27.51 -18.32
C ARG A 250 19.03 -28.89 -17.74
N TYR A 251 19.39 -29.85 -18.60
CA TYR A 251 19.70 -31.23 -18.20
C TYR A 251 20.90 -31.26 -17.26
N ASP A 252 22.00 -30.60 -17.62
CA ASP A 252 23.20 -30.55 -16.77
C ASP A 252 22.93 -29.77 -15.49
N TYR A 253 22.15 -28.69 -15.57
CA TYR A 253 21.77 -27.88 -14.41
C TYR A 253 20.96 -28.66 -13.36
N GLN A 254 20.14 -29.61 -13.79
CA GLN A 254 19.33 -30.43 -12.87
C GLN A 254 20.07 -31.67 -12.38
N ARG A 255 20.91 -32.28 -13.23
CA ARG A 255 21.58 -33.56 -12.92
C ARG A 255 22.90 -33.40 -12.17
N GLN A 256 23.61 -32.29 -12.38
CA GLN A 256 24.91 -32.03 -11.77
C GLN A 256 24.77 -30.96 -10.69
N SER A 257 25.08 -31.30 -9.43
CA SER A 257 25.01 -30.36 -8.30
C SER A 257 25.92 -29.14 -8.49
N ASP A 258 27.04 -29.35 -9.15
CA ASP A 258 28.11 -28.36 -9.32
C ASP A 258 27.92 -27.51 -10.59
N SER A 259 26.87 -27.77 -11.36
CA SER A 259 26.53 -26.96 -12.53
C SER A 259 25.71 -25.73 -12.09
N GLY A 260 26.21 -24.53 -12.40
CA GLY A 260 25.55 -23.26 -12.11
C GLY A 260 25.71 -22.79 -10.66
N ILE A 261 26.86 -23.06 -10.04
CA ILE A 261 27.18 -22.63 -8.66
C ILE A 261 27.03 -21.12 -8.49
N SER A 262 27.46 -20.33 -9.47
CA SER A 262 27.37 -18.87 -9.48
C SER A 262 26.00 -18.33 -9.91
N SER A 263 25.04 -19.19 -10.26
CA SER A 263 23.71 -18.75 -10.68
C SER A 263 22.77 -18.51 -9.50
N VAL A 264 21.79 -17.63 -9.68
CA VAL A 264 20.80 -17.32 -8.63
C VAL A 264 19.48 -18.00 -8.94
N LYS A 265 19.02 -18.85 -8.00
CA LYS A 265 17.76 -19.60 -8.09
C LYS A 265 16.60 -18.88 -7.41
N SER A 266 16.87 -18.33 -6.24
CA SER A 266 15.93 -17.57 -5.42
C SER A 266 16.68 -16.57 -4.56
N PHE A 267 15.95 -15.61 -4.03
CA PHE A 267 16.38 -14.69 -2.99
C PHE A 267 15.18 -14.41 -2.08
N LYS A 268 15.43 -13.90 -0.87
CA LYS A 268 14.39 -13.60 0.10
C LYS A 268 14.19 -12.10 0.20
N THR A 269 12.94 -11.67 0.18
CA THR A 269 12.50 -10.30 0.45
C THR A 269 11.87 -10.26 1.83
N ILE A 270 12.15 -9.22 2.62
CA ILE A 270 11.62 -9.06 3.98
C ILE A 270 10.66 -7.90 3.93
N LEU A 271 9.37 -8.20 4.09
CA LEU A 271 8.31 -7.21 4.13
C LEU A 271 7.95 -6.88 5.59
N PRO A 272 7.34 -5.72 5.84
CA PRO A 272 6.82 -5.40 7.18
C PRO A 272 5.84 -6.46 7.70
N ALA A 273 5.81 -6.68 9.01
CA ALA A 273 4.97 -7.70 9.67
C ALA A 273 3.48 -7.60 9.32
N SER A 274 2.99 -6.39 9.05
CA SER A 274 1.59 -6.11 8.73
C SER A 274 1.26 -6.19 7.24
N ALA A 275 2.18 -6.64 6.39
CA ALA A 275 1.96 -6.81 4.96
C ALA A 275 0.85 -7.84 4.68
N GLN A 276 -0.15 -7.42 3.92
CA GLN A 276 -1.29 -8.22 3.47
C GLN A 276 -1.40 -8.20 1.95
N ASP A 277 -2.17 -9.13 1.39
CA ASP A 277 -2.45 -9.22 -0.05
C ASP A 277 -1.20 -9.17 -0.95
N VAL A 278 -0.12 -9.82 -0.53
CA VAL A 278 1.14 -9.84 -1.26
C VAL A 278 0.94 -10.51 -2.63
N TYR A 279 1.27 -9.81 -3.71
CA TYR A 279 1.30 -10.36 -5.06
C TYR A 279 2.68 -10.20 -5.69
N TYR A 280 3.05 -11.19 -6.52
CA TYR A 280 4.31 -11.25 -7.25
C TYR A 280 4.02 -11.62 -8.70
N ARG A 281 4.28 -10.67 -9.60
CA ARG A 281 3.94 -10.76 -11.02
C ARG A 281 5.06 -10.20 -11.90
N ASP A 282 4.98 -10.46 -13.19
CA ASP A 282 5.76 -9.76 -14.21
C ASP A 282 4.83 -9.18 -15.28
N GLU A 283 5.42 -8.63 -16.35
CA GLU A 283 4.67 -8.03 -17.46
C GLU A 283 3.70 -9.01 -18.15
N ILE A 284 3.99 -10.31 -18.11
CA ILE A 284 3.20 -11.35 -18.78
C ILE A 284 2.23 -12.07 -17.84
N GLY A 285 2.19 -11.69 -16.55
CA GLY A 285 1.18 -12.14 -15.59
C GLY A 285 1.77 -12.65 -14.28
N ASN A 286 0.99 -13.47 -13.58
CA ASN A 286 1.37 -13.97 -12.26
C ASN A 286 2.59 -14.90 -12.33
N ILE A 287 3.44 -14.86 -11.29
CA ILE A 287 4.52 -15.82 -11.07
C ILE A 287 4.17 -16.65 -9.84
N SER A 288 3.82 -17.92 -10.03
CA SER A 288 3.41 -18.82 -8.95
C SER A 288 4.58 -19.41 -8.15
N THR A 289 5.82 -19.12 -8.54
CA THR A 289 7.03 -19.60 -7.86
C THR A 289 7.47 -18.60 -6.78
N SER A 290 6.70 -18.52 -5.71
CA SER A 290 7.05 -17.79 -4.50
C SER A 290 6.61 -18.57 -3.26
N HIS A 291 7.25 -18.32 -2.12
CA HIS A 291 6.87 -18.90 -0.84
C HIS A 291 6.86 -17.80 0.22
N LEU A 292 5.68 -17.51 0.77
CA LEU A 292 5.49 -16.51 1.81
C LEU A 292 5.43 -17.20 3.19
N GLN A 293 6.19 -16.68 4.14
CA GLN A 293 6.21 -17.12 5.53
C GLN A 293 6.00 -15.90 6.44
N VAL A 294 4.91 -15.93 7.21
CA VAL A 294 4.63 -14.90 8.22
C VAL A 294 5.41 -15.24 9.49
N LEU A 295 6.25 -14.30 9.95
CA LEU A 295 7.00 -14.37 11.20
C LEU A 295 6.39 -13.40 12.23
N GLU A 296 6.94 -13.36 13.45
CA GLU A 296 6.43 -12.48 14.50
C GLU A 296 6.73 -10.99 14.22
N ASP A 297 7.86 -10.69 13.58
CA ASP A 297 8.38 -9.34 13.37
C ASP A 297 8.42 -8.92 11.89
N SER A 298 8.09 -9.83 10.97
CA SER A 298 8.26 -9.63 9.53
C SER A 298 7.45 -10.63 8.70
N VAL A 299 7.35 -10.37 7.40
CA VAL A 299 6.85 -11.34 6.42
C VAL A 299 7.97 -11.67 5.44
N GLU A 300 8.47 -12.89 5.49
CA GLU A 300 9.48 -13.39 4.55
C GLU A 300 8.81 -13.84 3.24
N VAL A 301 9.34 -13.41 2.11
CA VAL A 301 8.91 -13.86 0.78
C VAL A 301 10.12 -14.41 0.03
N GLU A 302 10.20 -15.73 -0.14
CA GLU A 302 11.16 -16.34 -1.07
C GLU A 302 10.67 -16.14 -2.50
N VAL A 303 11.40 -15.34 -3.26
CA VAL A 303 11.11 -15.00 -4.66
C VAL A 303 11.95 -15.89 -5.56
N ARG A 304 11.28 -16.62 -6.47
CA ARG A 304 11.94 -17.37 -7.57
C ARG A 304 11.55 -16.73 -8.90
N PRO A 305 12.51 -16.13 -9.64
CA PRO A 305 12.28 -15.70 -11.01
C PRO A 305 11.87 -16.89 -11.91
N ARG A 306 11.26 -16.62 -13.07
CA ARG A 306 10.82 -17.67 -14.02
C ARG A 306 11.95 -18.58 -14.50
N PHE A 307 13.19 -18.09 -14.45
CA PHE A 307 14.40 -18.82 -14.81
C PHE A 307 15.54 -18.42 -13.85
N PRO A 308 16.49 -19.34 -13.57
CA PRO A 308 17.65 -19.00 -12.76
C PRO A 308 18.48 -17.93 -13.48
N LEU A 309 19.06 -16.98 -12.73
CA LEU A 309 19.85 -15.92 -13.31
C LEU A 309 21.31 -16.34 -13.39
N PHE A 310 21.81 -16.53 -14.61
CA PHE A 310 23.24 -16.60 -14.89
C PHE A 310 23.77 -15.21 -15.22
N GLY A 311 25.10 -15.01 -15.15
CA GLY A 311 25.71 -13.71 -15.44
C GLY A 311 25.28 -13.11 -16.78
N GLY A 312 24.89 -11.84 -16.72
CA GLY A 312 24.34 -11.08 -17.84
C GLY A 312 22.82 -11.19 -18.02
N TRP A 313 22.16 -12.17 -17.39
CA TRP A 313 20.71 -12.30 -17.47
C TRP A 313 20.03 -11.25 -16.60
N LYS A 314 18.83 -10.86 -17.03
CA LYS A 314 18.00 -9.85 -16.40
C LYS A 314 16.61 -10.39 -16.17
N THR A 315 15.97 -9.95 -15.09
CA THR A 315 14.57 -10.20 -14.82
C THR A 315 13.92 -8.89 -14.42
N HIS A 316 12.68 -8.73 -14.83
CA HIS A 316 11.82 -7.61 -14.47
C HIS A 316 10.61 -8.19 -13.75
N TYR A 317 10.29 -7.67 -12.57
CA TYR A 317 9.14 -8.12 -11.82
C TYR A 317 8.54 -7.01 -10.97
N ILE A 318 7.32 -7.25 -10.53
CA ILE A 318 6.55 -6.38 -9.68
C ILE A 318 6.17 -7.17 -8.42
N ILE A 319 6.46 -6.59 -7.26
CA ILE A 319 5.96 -7.08 -5.98
C ILE A 319 5.15 -5.97 -5.32
N GLY A 320 3.96 -6.30 -4.83
CA GLY A 320 3.11 -5.33 -4.14
C GLY A 320 2.36 -5.95 -2.99
N TYR A 321 1.99 -5.11 -2.03
CA TYR A 321 1.37 -5.49 -0.78
C TYR A 321 0.60 -4.32 -0.18
N ASN A 322 -0.37 -4.64 0.67
CA ASN A 322 -1.19 -3.69 1.41
C ASN A 322 -0.72 -3.61 2.87
N LEU A 323 -0.80 -2.43 3.46
CA LEU A 323 -0.50 -2.17 4.86
C LEU A 323 -1.68 -1.44 5.52
N PRO A 324 -2.01 -1.77 6.78
CA PRO A 324 -3.00 -1.02 7.53
C PRO A 324 -2.52 0.41 7.78
N SER A 325 -3.34 1.41 7.45
CA SER A 325 -2.89 2.80 7.52
C SER A 325 -2.54 3.27 8.95
N TYR A 326 -3.16 2.70 9.98
CA TYR A 326 -2.97 3.15 11.37
C TYR A 326 -1.56 2.95 11.92
N GLU A 327 -0.74 2.07 11.31
CA GLU A 327 0.64 1.81 11.76
C GLU A 327 1.62 2.87 11.25
N TYR A 328 1.33 3.46 10.10
CA TYR A 328 2.26 4.34 9.38
C TYR A 328 1.74 5.77 9.21
N LEU A 329 0.44 6.00 9.42
CA LEU A 329 -0.21 7.30 9.24
C LEU A 329 -0.68 7.90 10.57
N TYR A 330 -0.05 9.00 10.95
CA TYR A 330 -0.35 9.76 12.16
C TYR A 330 -1.20 10.98 11.83
N THR A 331 -2.15 11.31 12.70
CA THR A 331 -3.09 12.42 12.47
C THR A 331 -3.24 13.29 13.70
N LEU A 332 -3.24 14.62 13.51
CA LEU A 332 -3.56 15.62 14.53
C LEU A 332 -4.44 16.71 13.92
N GLY A 333 -5.75 16.68 14.22
CA GLY A 333 -6.72 17.55 13.53
C GLY A 333 -6.79 17.24 12.04
N ASP A 334 -6.49 18.23 11.20
CA ASP A 334 -6.41 18.13 9.73
C ASP A 334 -4.97 17.91 9.21
N GLN A 335 -3.99 17.79 10.11
CA GLN A 335 -2.61 17.48 9.76
C GLN A 335 -2.36 15.98 9.80
N TYR A 336 -1.65 15.51 8.79
CA TYR A 336 -1.30 14.12 8.60
C TYR A 336 0.21 13.98 8.41
N ALA A 337 0.78 12.92 8.96
CA ALA A 337 2.18 12.56 8.79
C ALA A 337 2.28 11.07 8.45
N LEU A 338 2.76 10.76 7.25
CA LEU A 338 3.07 9.41 6.82
C LEU A 338 4.53 9.13 7.14
N LYS A 339 4.83 8.15 7.98
CA LYS A 339 6.21 7.70 8.27
C LYS A 339 6.41 6.30 7.71
N MET A 340 7.30 6.14 6.74
CA MET A 340 7.57 4.85 6.10
C MET A 340 9.02 4.76 5.62
N ARG A 341 9.54 3.54 5.49
CA ARG A 341 10.85 3.28 4.88
C ARG A 341 10.92 3.85 3.46
N LEU A 342 11.95 4.65 3.20
CA LEU A 342 12.19 5.26 1.88
C LEU A 342 12.53 4.19 0.83
N ILE A 343 13.41 3.26 1.19
CA ILE A 343 13.66 2.01 0.47
C ILE A 343 13.47 0.86 1.46
N ASP A 344 13.10 -0.31 0.95
CA ASP A 344 12.89 -1.49 1.78
C ASP A 344 13.83 -2.62 1.36
N HIS A 345 13.77 -3.72 2.11
CA HIS A 345 14.62 -4.87 1.87
C HIS A 345 14.10 -5.72 0.71
N VAL A 346 14.90 -5.85 -0.36
CA VAL A 346 14.64 -6.70 -1.52
C VAL A 346 15.39 -8.03 -1.42
N TYR A 347 16.68 -8.00 -1.10
CA TYR A 347 17.54 -9.16 -0.83
C TYR A 347 18.76 -8.77 0.01
N ASP A 348 19.34 -9.74 0.72
CA ASP A 348 20.54 -9.53 1.55
C ASP A 348 21.69 -8.91 0.73
N ASP A 349 22.40 -7.92 1.29
CA ASP A 349 23.46 -7.20 0.58
C ASP A 349 23.00 -6.49 -0.70
N GLN A 350 21.76 -5.96 -0.72
CA GLN A 350 21.25 -5.30 -1.92
C GLN A 350 22.11 -4.13 -2.41
N VAL A 351 22.14 -3.98 -3.73
CA VAL A 351 22.63 -2.78 -4.40
C VAL A 351 21.60 -2.28 -5.40
N ILE A 352 21.30 -1.00 -5.33
CA ILE A 352 20.37 -0.30 -6.21
C ILE A 352 21.12 0.79 -6.95
N ASP A 353 21.24 0.65 -8.27
CA ASP A 353 21.91 1.65 -9.12
C ASP A 353 21.06 2.92 -9.20
N HIS A 354 19.75 2.77 -9.38
CA HIS A 354 18.80 3.88 -9.49
C HIS A 354 17.49 3.58 -8.76
N MET A 355 17.07 4.48 -7.89
CA MET A 355 15.81 4.42 -7.16
C MET A 355 14.93 5.62 -7.52
N THR A 356 13.65 5.35 -7.74
CA THR A 356 12.58 6.36 -7.77
C THR A 356 11.51 6.00 -6.75
N VAL A 357 11.21 6.91 -5.83
CA VAL A 357 10.08 6.80 -4.90
C VAL A 357 8.97 7.73 -5.35
N LYS A 358 7.74 7.20 -5.41
CA LYS A 358 6.52 7.94 -5.73
C LYS A 358 5.53 7.79 -4.57
N VAL A 359 5.20 8.88 -3.90
CA VAL A 359 4.17 8.89 -2.86
C VAL A 359 2.91 9.54 -3.42
N ILE A 360 1.89 8.73 -3.68
CA ILE A 360 0.58 9.17 -4.16
C ILE A 360 -0.28 9.48 -2.93
N LEU A 361 -0.56 10.77 -2.73
CA LEU A 361 -1.39 11.25 -1.63
C LEU A 361 -2.86 11.37 -2.08
N PRO A 362 -3.83 11.36 -1.16
CA PRO A 362 -5.24 11.50 -1.53
C PRO A 362 -5.54 12.81 -2.25
N GLU A 363 -6.58 12.77 -3.07
CA GLU A 363 -7.09 13.95 -3.77
C GLU A 363 -7.48 15.04 -2.75
N GLY A 364 -6.92 16.25 -2.91
CA GLY A 364 -7.15 17.36 -1.99
C GLY A 364 -6.12 17.51 -0.87
N ALA A 365 -5.06 16.68 -0.83
CA ALA A 365 -3.90 16.92 0.03
C ALA A 365 -3.19 18.23 -0.35
N ARG A 366 -2.82 19.03 0.67
CA ARG A 366 -2.19 20.36 0.53
C ARG A 366 -1.01 20.52 1.48
N ASN A 367 -0.15 21.50 1.22
CA ASN A 367 1.00 21.85 2.07
C ASN A 367 1.93 20.66 2.31
N VAL A 368 2.32 19.99 1.23
CA VAL A 368 3.07 18.73 1.31
C VAL A 368 4.56 19.01 1.56
N HIS A 369 5.07 18.48 2.66
CA HIS A 369 6.47 18.54 3.07
C HIS A 369 7.05 17.13 3.17
N LEU A 370 8.27 16.93 2.68
CA LEU A 370 8.98 15.64 2.74
C LEU A 370 10.25 15.82 3.56
N ASP A 371 10.33 15.09 4.67
CA ASP A 371 11.50 14.95 5.51
C ASP A 371 12.21 13.64 5.21
N THR A 372 13.51 13.73 4.94
CA THR A 372 14.31 12.61 4.42
C THR A 372 15.52 12.35 5.31
N PRO A 373 15.88 11.08 5.55
CA PRO A 373 16.99 10.72 6.45
C PRO A 373 18.37 11.10 5.90
N TYR A 374 18.48 11.21 4.57
CA TYR A 374 19.69 11.59 3.86
C TYR A 374 19.32 12.36 2.59
N VAL A 375 20.31 13.01 1.97
CA VAL A 375 20.11 13.83 0.77
C VAL A 375 19.58 12.99 -0.39
N ILE A 376 18.44 13.40 -0.96
CA ILE A 376 17.81 12.82 -2.15
C ILE A 376 17.41 13.93 -3.14
N ASP A 377 17.30 13.58 -4.43
CA ASP A 377 16.93 14.52 -5.47
C ASP A 377 15.40 14.54 -5.64
N ARG A 378 14.75 15.63 -5.24
CA ARG A 378 13.31 15.81 -5.42
C ARG A 378 13.01 16.31 -6.84
N SER A 379 12.16 15.56 -7.54
CA SER A 379 11.61 15.96 -8.84
C SER A 379 10.36 16.81 -8.67
N PRO A 380 9.91 17.54 -9.72
CA PRO A 380 8.63 18.22 -9.69
C PRO A 380 7.49 17.26 -9.37
N ASP A 381 6.57 17.69 -8.51
CA ASP A 381 5.38 16.92 -8.15
C ASP A 381 4.52 16.65 -9.41
N GLN A 382 3.89 15.48 -9.45
CA GLN A 382 3.06 15.02 -10.56
C GLN A 382 1.59 14.86 -10.12
N LEU A 383 0.72 14.52 -11.07
CA LEU A 383 -0.67 14.14 -10.81
C LEU A 383 -0.89 12.70 -11.25
N HIS A 384 -1.60 11.94 -10.41
CA HIS A 384 -2.07 10.60 -10.71
C HIS A 384 -3.60 10.58 -10.74
N TYR A 385 -4.16 9.85 -11.70
CA TYR A 385 -5.60 9.71 -11.88
C TYR A 385 -5.95 8.23 -11.77
N THR A 386 -6.72 7.89 -10.74
CA THR A 386 -7.28 6.55 -10.53
C THR A 386 -8.81 6.65 -10.41
N TYR A 387 -9.44 5.59 -9.91
CA TYR A 387 -10.89 5.53 -9.75
C TYR A 387 -11.41 6.63 -8.81
N LEU A 388 -12.55 7.22 -9.17
CA LEU A 388 -13.26 8.25 -8.39
C LEU A 388 -12.52 9.58 -8.19
N ASP A 389 -11.42 9.81 -8.90
CA ASP A 389 -10.72 11.10 -8.89
C ASP A 389 -11.37 12.10 -9.87
N THR A 390 -11.32 13.40 -9.54
CA THR A 390 -11.90 14.47 -10.37
C THR A 390 -10.88 15.47 -10.92
N PHE A 391 -9.94 15.92 -10.09
CA PHE A 391 -8.84 16.83 -10.41
C PHE A 391 -7.46 16.18 -10.24
N GLY A 392 -7.39 15.00 -9.62
CA GLY A 392 -6.20 14.14 -9.55
C GLY A 392 -5.49 14.20 -8.20
N ARG A 393 -4.77 13.11 -7.92
CA ARG A 393 -3.98 12.90 -6.70
C ARG A 393 -2.59 13.49 -6.85
N PRO A 394 -2.10 14.32 -5.90
CA PRO A 394 -0.73 14.81 -5.94
C PRO A 394 0.26 13.67 -5.67
N VAL A 395 1.31 13.61 -6.49
CA VAL A 395 2.37 12.60 -6.39
C VAL A 395 3.70 13.28 -6.12
N LEU A 396 4.30 12.91 -4.99
CA LEU A 396 5.64 13.34 -4.62
C LEU A 396 6.65 12.38 -5.24
N VAL A 397 7.60 12.91 -6.03
CA VAL A 397 8.58 12.10 -6.74
C VAL A 397 9.99 12.47 -6.27
N ALA A 398 10.74 11.48 -5.81
CA ALA A 398 12.14 11.64 -5.44
C ALA A 398 13.00 10.50 -6.00
N THR A 399 14.26 10.82 -6.28
CA THR A 399 15.20 9.88 -6.88
C THR A 399 16.52 9.87 -6.13
N LYS A 400 17.21 8.73 -6.13
CA LYS A 400 18.58 8.62 -5.62
C LYS A 400 19.30 7.48 -6.32
N ASN A 401 20.62 7.59 -6.42
CA ASN A 401 21.48 6.57 -7.02
C ASN A 401 22.36 5.88 -5.96
N ASN A 402 22.84 4.69 -6.30
CA ASN A 402 23.84 3.93 -5.56
C ASN A 402 23.48 3.66 -4.09
N LEU A 403 22.38 2.95 -3.87
CA LEU A 403 21.90 2.59 -2.52
C LEU A 403 22.29 1.17 -2.16
N VAL A 404 22.45 0.98 -0.85
CA VAL A 404 22.75 -0.29 -0.19
C VAL A 404 21.86 -0.43 1.05
N GLU A 405 21.88 -1.59 1.70
CA GLU A 405 21.04 -1.92 2.85
C GLU A 405 21.10 -0.88 4.00
N GLN A 406 22.25 -0.25 4.24
CA GLN A 406 22.41 0.82 5.25
C GLN A 406 21.53 2.07 4.98
N HIS A 407 20.96 2.19 3.78
CA HIS A 407 20.04 3.27 3.42
C HIS A 407 18.57 2.96 3.73
N ILE A 408 18.25 1.79 4.30
CA ILE A 408 16.90 1.45 4.77
C ILE A 408 16.61 2.30 6.02
N GLN A 409 16.01 3.45 5.81
CA GLN A 409 15.64 4.43 6.83
C GLN A 409 14.28 5.05 6.49
N ASP A 410 13.60 5.58 7.51
CA ASP A 410 12.27 6.15 7.36
C ASP A 410 12.33 7.57 6.77
N MET A 411 11.43 7.85 5.83
CA MET A 411 11.04 9.20 5.45
C MET A 411 9.72 9.58 6.14
N VAL A 412 9.48 10.88 6.28
CA VAL A 412 8.21 11.41 6.78
C VAL A 412 7.60 12.39 5.78
N VAL A 413 6.34 12.16 5.38
CA VAL A 413 5.59 13.07 4.52
C VAL A 413 4.50 13.74 5.34
N HIS A 414 4.62 15.05 5.54
CA HIS A 414 3.61 15.86 6.20
C HIS A 414 2.69 16.50 5.16
N TYR A 415 1.38 16.48 5.40
CA TYR A 415 0.41 17.19 4.57
C TYR A 415 -0.86 17.52 5.37
N THR A 416 -1.66 18.42 4.81
CA THR A 416 -2.98 18.79 5.34
C THR A 416 -4.08 18.23 4.46
N PHE A 417 -5.13 17.69 5.07
CA PHE A 417 -6.26 17.11 4.35
C PHE A 417 -7.56 17.35 5.11
N ASN A 418 -8.58 17.88 4.42
CA ASN A 418 -9.90 18.10 5.00
C ASN A 418 -10.74 16.83 4.88
N LYS A 419 -11.08 16.21 6.01
CA LYS A 419 -11.85 14.96 6.07
C LYS A 419 -13.19 15.00 5.34
N ILE A 420 -13.83 16.18 5.24
CA ILE A 420 -15.10 16.33 4.53
C ILE A 420 -14.95 16.01 3.03
N LEU A 421 -13.77 16.23 2.44
CA LEU A 421 -13.51 15.93 1.04
C LEU A 421 -13.64 14.43 0.72
N MET A 422 -13.50 13.53 1.69
CA MET A 422 -13.74 12.09 1.47
C MET A 422 -15.17 11.79 1.03
N LEU A 423 -16.15 12.63 1.39
CA LEU A 423 -17.55 12.45 0.96
C LEU A 423 -17.75 12.69 -0.55
N GLN A 424 -16.79 13.32 -1.22
CA GLN A 424 -16.84 13.55 -2.67
C GLN A 424 -16.92 12.24 -3.44
N GLU A 425 -16.14 11.23 -3.06
CA GLU A 425 -16.06 9.95 -3.78
C GLU A 425 -17.42 9.21 -3.79
N PRO A 426 -18.12 8.99 -2.65
CA PRO A 426 -19.48 8.45 -2.66
C PRO A 426 -20.49 9.33 -3.40
N LEU A 427 -20.40 10.66 -3.24
CA LEU A 427 -21.33 11.59 -3.89
C LEU A 427 -21.18 11.59 -5.43
N LEU A 428 -19.99 11.33 -5.94
CA LEU A 428 -19.74 11.17 -7.37
C LEU A 428 -20.52 9.97 -7.94
N VAL A 429 -20.48 8.84 -7.23
CA VAL A 429 -21.25 7.64 -7.60
C VAL A 429 -22.76 7.93 -7.53
N VAL A 430 -23.23 8.55 -6.44
CA VAL A 430 -24.65 8.94 -6.29
C VAL A 430 -25.09 9.86 -7.43
N GLY A 431 -24.27 10.84 -7.79
CA GLY A 431 -24.53 11.75 -8.90
C GLY A 431 -24.68 11.01 -10.24
N ALA A 432 -23.80 10.06 -10.52
CA ALA A 432 -23.87 9.25 -11.74
C ALA A 432 -25.17 8.44 -11.82
N PHE A 433 -25.57 7.76 -10.73
CA PHE A 433 -26.84 7.03 -10.68
C PHE A 433 -28.05 7.96 -10.75
N TYR A 434 -28.00 9.12 -10.09
CA TYR A 434 -29.08 10.10 -10.15
C TYR A 434 -29.31 10.59 -11.58
N ILE A 435 -28.24 10.88 -12.34
CA ILE A 435 -28.34 11.28 -13.75
C ILE A 435 -29.00 10.18 -14.59
N LEU A 436 -28.67 8.91 -14.35
CA LEU A 436 -29.29 7.78 -15.04
C LEU A 436 -30.81 7.76 -14.79
N PHE A 437 -31.25 7.79 -13.53
CA PHE A 437 -32.68 7.77 -13.19
C PHE A 437 -33.41 9.02 -13.70
N PHE A 438 -32.78 10.19 -13.60
CA PHE A 438 -33.34 11.43 -14.12
C PHE A 438 -33.52 11.39 -15.64
N THR A 439 -32.56 10.80 -16.36
CA THR A 439 -32.64 10.58 -17.81
C THR A 439 -33.79 9.65 -18.17
N VAL A 440 -33.99 8.56 -17.40
CA VAL A 440 -35.15 7.66 -17.58
C VAL A 440 -36.46 8.41 -17.33
N ILE A 441 -36.55 9.23 -16.29
CA ILE A 441 -37.74 10.05 -15.99
C ILE A 441 -38.07 11.01 -17.13
N ILE A 442 -37.05 11.65 -17.70
CA ILE A 442 -37.24 12.50 -18.88
C ILE A 442 -37.74 11.66 -20.04
N TYR A 443 -37.07 10.54 -20.34
CA TYR A 443 -37.39 9.68 -21.48
C TYR A 443 -38.85 9.18 -21.43
N VAL A 444 -39.35 8.70 -20.29
CA VAL A 444 -40.73 8.21 -20.16
C VAL A 444 -41.79 9.32 -20.20
N ARG A 445 -41.40 10.59 -20.08
CA ARG A 445 -42.29 11.75 -20.16
C ARG A 445 -42.33 12.41 -21.54
N LEU A 446 -41.41 12.04 -22.43
CA LEU A 446 -41.37 12.56 -23.79
C LEU A 446 -42.23 11.69 -24.71
N ASP A 447 -43.45 12.16 -24.97
CA ASP A 447 -44.35 11.61 -25.98
C ASP A 447 -43.83 12.01 -27.39
N PHE A 448 -42.82 11.30 -27.89
CA PHE A 448 -42.28 11.50 -29.24
C PHE A 448 -43.19 10.93 -30.35
N SER A 449 -44.51 10.82 -30.11
CA SER A 449 -45.46 10.34 -31.11
C SER A 449 -45.75 11.39 -32.19
N ILE A 450 -45.71 10.96 -33.46
CA ILE A 450 -46.04 11.82 -34.62
C ILE A 450 -47.57 11.86 -34.81
N THR A 451 -48.25 10.75 -34.57
CA THR A 451 -49.71 10.62 -34.63
C THR A 451 -50.20 9.90 -33.37
N LYS A 452 -51.18 10.47 -32.67
CA LYS A 452 -51.78 9.86 -31.48
C LYS A 452 -52.85 8.85 -31.89
N ASP A 453 -52.86 7.66 -31.27
CA ASP A 453 -53.92 6.65 -31.40
C ASP A 453 -54.95 6.86 -30.27
N PRO A 454 -56.15 7.41 -30.58
CA PRO A 454 -57.18 7.65 -29.57
C PRO A 454 -57.67 6.36 -28.90
N ALA A 455 -57.65 5.23 -29.61
CA ALA A 455 -58.09 3.95 -29.05
C ALA A 455 -57.12 3.43 -27.98
N ALA A 456 -55.80 3.63 -28.17
CA ALA A 456 -54.80 3.31 -27.16
C ALA A 456 -54.94 4.21 -25.91
N GLU A 457 -55.22 5.51 -26.09
CA GLU A 457 -55.41 6.44 -24.98
C GLU A 457 -56.64 6.07 -24.12
N VAL A 458 -57.76 5.70 -24.77
CA VAL A 458 -58.96 5.21 -24.07
C VAL A 458 -58.64 3.93 -23.28
N ARG A 459 -57.90 2.98 -23.85
CA ARG A 459 -57.46 1.77 -23.10
C ARG A 459 -56.64 2.12 -21.85
N MET A 460 -55.73 3.09 -21.94
CA MET A 460 -54.92 3.53 -20.78
C MET A 460 -55.78 4.21 -19.70
N LYS A 461 -56.74 5.05 -20.10
CA LYS A 461 -57.68 5.68 -19.16
C LYS A 461 -58.55 4.64 -18.46
N VAL A 462 -59.08 3.68 -19.21
CA VAL A 462 -59.88 2.56 -18.66
C VAL A 462 -59.06 1.77 -17.66
N ALA A 463 -57.82 1.37 -18.00
CA ALA A 463 -56.93 0.64 -17.08
C ALA A 463 -56.67 1.41 -15.77
N SER A 464 -56.39 2.72 -15.85
CA SER A 464 -56.17 3.56 -14.67
C SER A 464 -57.42 3.69 -13.78
N ILE A 465 -58.60 3.80 -14.39
CA ILE A 465 -59.86 3.85 -13.64
C ILE A 465 -60.14 2.48 -12.99
N THR A 466 -59.90 1.38 -13.69
CA THR A 466 -60.08 0.03 -13.17
C THR A 466 -59.17 -0.24 -11.96
N GLU A 467 -57.91 0.17 -11.99
CA GLU A 467 -56.97 0.04 -10.86
C GLU A 467 -57.45 0.81 -9.63
N GLN A 468 -58.02 2.01 -9.83
CA GLN A 468 -58.63 2.78 -8.75
C GLN A 468 -59.87 2.06 -8.17
N VAL A 469 -60.71 1.48 -9.02
CA VAL A 469 -61.87 0.69 -8.57
C VAL A 469 -61.41 -0.51 -7.75
N LEU A 470 -60.42 -1.26 -8.23
CA LEU A 470 -59.84 -2.41 -7.51
C LEU A 470 -59.35 -2.01 -6.12
N THR A 471 -58.61 -0.90 -6.04
CA THR A 471 -58.12 -0.35 -4.75
C THR A 471 -59.27 -0.02 -3.79
N LEU A 472 -60.32 0.64 -4.27
CA LEU A 472 -61.46 1.03 -3.44
C LEU A 472 -62.32 -0.16 -3.01
N VAL A 473 -62.53 -1.15 -3.89
CA VAL A 473 -63.28 -2.38 -3.54
C VAL A 473 -62.51 -3.19 -2.51
N ASN A 474 -61.19 -3.34 -2.64
CA ASN A 474 -60.35 -4.00 -1.64
C ASN A 474 -60.40 -3.29 -0.29
N LYS A 475 -60.34 -1.94 -0.29
CA LYS A 475 -60.52 -1.15 0.94
C LYS A 475 -61.88 -1.42 1.58
N ARG A 476 -62.95 -1.50 0.78
CA ARG A 476 -64.32 -1.79 1.24
C ARG A 476 -64.46 -3.19 1.85
N LEU A 477 -63.86 -4.21 1.22
CA LEU A 477 -63.80 -5.57 1.78
C LEU A 477 -63.02 -5.61 3.11
N GLY A 478 -61.98 -4.79 3.25
CA GLY A 478 -61.25 -4.59 4.49
C GLY A 478 -62.11 -4.07 5.65
N LEU A 479 -63.09 -3.19 5.36
CA LEU A 479 -64.01 -2.67 6.39
C LEU A 479 -64.85 -3.77 7.04
N TYR A 480 -65.25 -4.79 6.28
CA TYR A 480 -66.03 -5.89 6.84
C TYR A 480 -65.21 -6.75 7.80
N ARG A 481 -63.91 -6.94 7.51
CA ARG A 481 -62.99 -7.64 8.42
C ARG A 481 -62.79 -6.84 9.71
N GLN A 482 -62.62 -5.52 9.61
CA GLN A 482 -62.55 -4.63 10.77
C GLN A 482 -63.84 -4.70 11.60
N MET A 483 -65.01 -4.74 10.95
CA MET A 483 -66.28 -4.89 11.65
C MET A 483 -66.37 -6.24 12.39
N ASP A 484 -65.90 -7.33 11.78
CA ASP A 484 -65.84 -8.64 12.46
C ASP A 484 -64.98 -8.60 13.72
N GLU A 485 -63.84 -7.90 13.69
CA GLU A 485 -63.02 -7.70 14.89
C GLU A 485 -63.75 -6.89 15.97
N VAL A 486 -64.44 -5.81 15.58
CA VAL A 486 -65.24 -4.99 16.52
C VAL A 486 -66.33 -5.84 17.16
N VAL A 487 -67.02 -6.67 16.37
CA VAL A 487 -68.06 -7.60 16.85
C VAL A 487 -67.46 -8.65 17.79
N ASN A 488 -66.28 -9.20 17.49
CA ASN A 488 -65.61 -10.17 18.35
C ASN A 488 -65.15 -9.58 19.67
N ARG A 489 -64.62 -8.34 19.66
CA ARG A 489 -64.30 -7.60 20.89
C ARG A 489 -65.55 -7.34 21.71
N TYR A 490 -66.66 -6.93 21.08
CA TYR A 490 -67.93 -6.72 21.76
C TYR A 490 -68.44 -7.98 22.47
N LYS A 491 -68.34 -9.17 21.84
CA LYS A 491 -68.71 -10.44 22.49
C LYS A 491 -67.95 -10.70 23.80
N GLN A 492 -66.72 -10.20 23.93
CA GLN A 492 -65.86 -10.37 25.10
C GLN A 492 -66.06 -9.26 26.14
N SER A 493 -66.04 -8.00 25.71
CA SER A 493 -66.05 -6.83 26.60
C SER A 493 -67.45 -6.35 26.97
N ARG A 494 -68.47 -6.71 26.20
CA ARG A 494 -69.85 -6.19 26.29
C ARG A 494 -69.95 -4.66 26.10
N ASP A 495 -68.94 -4.03 25.51
CA ASP A 495 -68.89 -2.60 25.26
C ASP A 495 -69.78 -2.20 24.07
N THR A 496 -71.02 -1.82 24.37
CA THR A 496 -72.00 -1.34 23.38
C THR A 496 -71.60 0.00 22.75
N GLY A 497 -70.79 0.81 23.43
CA GLY A 497 -70.29 2.09 22.90
C GLY A 497 -69.32 1.87 21.75
N ALA A 498 -68.35 0.96 21.94
CA ALA A 498 -67.39 0.58 20.90
C ALA A 498 -68.06 -0.06 19.67
N LEU A 499 -69.06 -0.92 19.87
CA LEU A 499 -69.81 -1.54 18.77
C LEU A 499 -70.60 -0.51 17.96
N ASN A 500 -71.31 0.40 18.63
CA ASN A 500 -72.07 1.46 17.95
C ASN A 500 -71.16 2.44 17.22
N SER A 501 -69.99 2.75 17.78
CA SER A 501 -68.97 3.56 17.11
C SER A 501 -68.46 2.85 15.85
N GLY A 502 -68.06 1.58 15.95
CA GLY A 502 -67.58 0.79 14.81
C GLY A 502 -68.62 0.66 13.69
N ARG A 503 -69.90 0.50 14.03
CA ARG A 503 -70.99 0.48 13.05
C ARG A 503 -71.17 1.83 12.34
N LYS A 504 -71.11 2.94 13.08
CA LYS A 504 -71.17 4.29 12.48
C LYS A 504 -70.00 4.52 11.52
N THR A 505 -68.80 4.08 11.90
CA THR A 505 -67.61 4.15 11.05
C THR A 505 -67.79 3.30 9.79
N LEU A 506 -68.23 2.05 9.92
CA LEU A 506 -68.51 1.17 8.78
C LEU A 506 -69.55 1.82 7.84
N GLU A 507 -70.64 2.36 8.36
CA GLU A 507 -71.68 2.99 7.55
C GLU A 507 -71.17 4.24 6.81
N ALA A 508 -70.42 5.09 7.49
CA ALA A 508 -69.86 6.32 6.92
C ALA A 508 -68.82 6.00 5.84
N GLU A 509 -67.84 5.15 6.14
CA GLU A 509 -66.77 4.80 5.19
C GLU A 509 -67.30 3.99 4.01
N HIS A 510 -68.21 3.03 4.26
CA HIS A 510 -68.87 2.28 3.19
C HIS A 510 -69.65 3.20 2.24
N ARG A 511 -70.35 4.19 2.78
CA ARG A 511 -71.09 5.17 1.96
C ARG A 511 -70.14 6.00 1.10
N THR A 512 -69.04 6.48 1.67
CA THR A 512 -68.01 7.24 0.93
C THR A 512 -67.42 6.39 -0.20
N LEU A 513 -66.96 5.18 0.10
CA LEU A 513 -66.39 4.27 -0.90
C LEU A 513 -67.40 3.89 -1.99
N THR A 514 -68.67 3.71 -1.63
CA THR A 514 -69.73 3.42 -2.61
C THR A 514 -69.93 4.59 -3.56
N ASN A 515 -69.93 5.83 -3.06
CA ASN A 515 -70.05 7.02 -3.90
C ASN A 515 -68.82 7.19 -4.82
N ASP A 516 -67.61 6.94 -4.31
CA ASP A 516 -66.37 7.04 -5.08
C ASP A 516 -66.33 5.98 -6.19
N ILE A 517 -66.71 4.72 -5.87
CA ILE A 517 -66.80 3.63 -6.87
C ILE A 517 -67.90 3.95 -7.91
N ALA A 518 -69.04 4.50 -7.49
CA ALA A 518 -70.10 4.92 -8.43
C ALA A 518 -69.64 6.04 -9.36
N ALA A 519 -68.82 6.98 -8.88
CA ALA A 519 -68.22 8.02 -9.71
C ALA A 519 -67.23 7.41 -10.73
N LEU A 520 -66.38 6.46 -10.31
CA LEU A 520 -65.48 5.75 -11.23
C LEU A 520 -66.24 4.90 -12.25
N GLN A 521 -67.32 4.23 -11.84
CA GLN A 521 -68.20 3.48 -12.74
C GLN A 521 -68.82 4.39 -13.81
N ALA A 522 -69.27 5.58 -13.44
CA ALA A 522 -69.79 6.57 -14.38
C ALA A 522 -68.72 7.02 -15.39
N ARG A 523 -67.46 7.16 -14.94
CA ARG A 523 -66.32 7.46 -15.83
C ARG A 523 -66.01 6.31 -16.78
N LEU A 524 -66.01 5.06 -16.33
CA LEU A 524 -65.86 3.88 -17.21
C LEU A 524 -66.95 3.84 -18.29
N LYS A 525 -68.20 4.17 -17.91
CA LYS A 525 -69.32 4.24 -18.85
C LYS A 525 -69.16 5.38 -19.87
N ALA A 526 -68.62 6.53 -19.44
CA ALA A 526 -68.34 7.66 -20.32
C ALA A 526 -67.24 7.35 -21.35
N GLU A 527 -66.26 6.51 -20.98
CA GLU A 527 -65.21 6.00 -21.88
C GLU A 527 -65.67 4.81 -22.74
N GLY A 528 -66.93 4.37 -22.63
CA GLY A 528 -67.51 3.28 -23.42
C GLY A 528 -67.06 1.87 -23.03
N SER A 529 -66.53 1.70 -21.81
CA SER A 529 -66.03 0.41 -21.32
C SER A 529 -67.16 -0.48 -20.79
N ASP A 530 -67.18 -1.74 -21.22
CA ASP A 530 -68.04 -2.82 -20.72
C ASP A 530 -67.75 -3.20 -19.25
N LEU A 531 -66.54 -2.88 -18.76
CA LEU A 531 -66.17 -3.05 -17.35
C LEU A 531 -67.08 -2.28 -16.39
N ALA A 532 -67.73 -1.21 -16.85
CA ALA A 532 -68.70 -0.45 -16.03
C ALA A 532 -69.87 -1.33 -15.54
N GLU A 533 -70.26 -2.35 -16.30
CA GLU A 533 -71.32 -3.28 -15.92
C GLU A 533 -70.84 -4.22 -14.80
N LYS A 534 -69.62 -4.76 -14.92
CA LYS A 534 -68.97 -5.59 -13.89
C LYS A 534 -68.80 -4.83 -12.57
N VAL A 535 -68.39 -3.56 -12.62
CA VAL A 535 -68.31 -2.70 -11.42
C VAL A 535 -69.69 -2.47 -10.78
N GLY A 536 -70.74 -2.38 -11.60
CA GLY A 536 -72.12 -2.33 -11.11
C GLY A 536 -72.56 -3.60 -10.40
N GLU A 537 -72.19 -4.77 -10.94
CA GLU A 537 -72.44 -6.06 -10.31
C GLU A 537 -71.69 -6.20 -8.97
N ILE A 538 -70.42 -5.79 -8.93
CA ILE A 538 -69.62 -5.76 -7.70
C ILE A 538 -70.30 -4.89 -6.62
N GLN A 539 -70.83 -3.71 -6.99
CA GLN A 539 -71.54 -2.86 -6.03
C GLN A 539 -72.83 -3.51 -5.51
N LYS A 540 -73.55 -4.25 -6.36
CA LYS A 540 -74.76 -4.98 -5.96
C LYS A 540 -74.43 -6.12 -4.97
N LEU A 541 -73.41 -6.92 -5.28
CA LEU A 541 -72.97 -8.02 -4.41
C LEU A 541 -72.43 -7.47 -3.08
N ASP A 542 -71.69 -6.37 -3.12
CA ASP A 542 -71.18 -5.73 -1.91
C ASP A 542 -72.28 -5.18 -1.00
N GLY A 543 -73.36 -4.62 -1.58
CA GLY A 543 -74.55 -4.25 -0.81
C GLY A 543 -75.13 -5.43 -0.02
N GLN A 544 -75.15 -6.62 -0.62
CA GLN A 544 -75.58 -7.85 0.05
C GLN A 544 -74.59 -8.30 1.14
N VAL A 545 -73.27 -8.16 0.90
CA VAL A 545 -72.24 -8.43 1.92
C VAL A 545 -72.44 -7.52 3.14
N LYS A 546 -72.66 -6.22 2.92
CA LYS A 546 -72.95 -5.26 4.01
C LYS A 546 -74.19 -5.66 4.81
N GLU A 547 -75.27 -6.05 4.15
CA GLU A 547 -76.48 -6.53 4.83
C GLU A 547 -76.20 -7.75 5.71
N LEU A 548 -75.43 -8.72 5.23
CA LEU A 548 -75.04 -9.90 6.02
C LEU A 548 -74.12 -9.55 7.20
N VAL A 549 -73.22 -8.59 7.03
CA VAL A 549 -72.36 -8.07 8.12
C VAL A 549 -73.21 -7.39 9.19
N ASN A 550 -74.19 -6.58 8.79
CA ASN A 550 -75.13 -5.95 9.72
C ASN A 550 -76.01 -6.98 10.44
N GLN A 551 -76.49 -8.02 9.74
CA GLN A 551 -77.23 -9.13 10.33
C GLN A 551 -76.38 -9.92 11.34
N SER A 552 -75.11 -10.19 11.02
CA SER A 552 -74.16 -10.86 11.93
C SER A 552 -73.90 -10.03 13.20
N CYS A 553 -73.79 -8.71 13.05
CA CYS A 553 -73.69 -7.78 14.16
C CYS A 553 -74.93 -7.83 15.08
N GLN A 554 -76.14 -7.78 14.51
CA GLN A 554 -77.40 -7.84 15.26
C GLN A 554 -77.58 -9.17 15.99
N GLU A 555 -77.25 -10.30 15.36
CA GLU A 555 -77.30 -11.61 16.01
C GLU A 555 -76.29 -11.70 17.17
N SER A 556 -75.13 -11.06 17.05
CA SER A 556 -74.12 -10.97 18.12
C SER A 556 -74.62 -10.15 19.31
N GLU A 557 -75.34 -9.05 19.08
CA GLU A 557 -76.04 -8.28 20.12
C GLU A 557 -77.13 -9.12 20.81
N ARG A 558 -77.90 -9.89 20.04
CA ARG A 558 -78.94 -10.79 20.60
C ARG A 558 -78.35 -11.90 21.46
N LEU A 559 -77.19 -12.45 21.09
CA LEU A 559 -76.45 -13.42 21.90
C LEU A 559 -75.99 -12.80 23.23
N VAL A 560 -75.32 -11.65 23.19
CA VAL A 560 -74.79 -10.98 24.40
C VAL A 560 -75.92 -10.52 25.32
N ALA A 561 -77.06 -10.10 24.76
CA ALA A 561 -78.27 -9.73 25.51
C ALA A 561 -79.07 -10.95 26.04
N GLY A 562 -78.61 -12.19 25.81
CA GLY A 562 -79.27 -13.41 26.27
C GLY A 562 -80.58 -13.74 25.54
N LYS A 563 -80.87 -13.08 24.42
CA LYS A 563 -82.11 -13.23 23.63
C LYS A 563 -82.08 -14.43 22.68
N VAL A 564 -80.92 -15.06 22.49
CA VAL A 564 -80.72 -16.24 21.62
C VAL A 564 -79.82 -17.25 22.34
N LYS A 565 -80.14 -18.54 22.25
CA LYS A 565 -79.30 -19.63 22.80
C LYS A 565 -78.00 -19.76 21.99
N LYS A 566 -76.89 -20.08 22.66
CA LYS A 566 -75.56 -20.20 22.06
C LYS A 566 -75.52 -21.15 20.84
N GLU A 567 -76.20 -22.29 20.91
CA GLU A 567 -76.26 -23.26 19.80
C GLU A 567 -76.98 -22.71 18.56
N THR A 568 -78.09 -21.98 18.77
CA THR A 568 -78.84 -21.32 17.70
C THR A 568 -78.02 -20.20 17.05
N TYR A 569 -77.29 -19.43 17.85
CA TYR A 569 -76.38 -18.40 17.35
C TYR A 569 -75.24 -18.98 16.50
N ILE A 570 -74.55 -20.03 16.98
CA ILE A 570 -73.45 -20.67 16.23
C ILE A 570 -73.93 -21.17 14.86
N THR A 571 -75.14 -21.74 14.80
CA THR A 571 -75.74 -22.21 13.54
C THR A 571 -76.07 -21.06 12.60
N SER A 572 -76.62 -19.96 13.13
CA SER A 572 -76.92 -18.73 12.38
C SER A 572 -75.65 -18.06 11.85
N GLU A 573 -74.64 -17.87 12.70
CA GLU A 573 -73.35 -17.27 12.35
C GLU A 573 -72.63 -18.08 11.27
N LYS A 574 -72.61 -19.42 11.37
CA LYS A 574 -72.05 -20.29 10.34
C LYS A 574 -72.75 -20.12 8.99
N THR A 575 -74.07 -19.95 9.00
CA THR A 575 -74.87 -19.74 7.78
C THR A 575 -74.60 -18.37 7.16
N LEU A 576 -74.57 -17.31 7.98
CA LEU A 576 -74.28 -15.95 7.52
C LEU A 576 -72.84 -15.81 7.01
N ALA A 577 -71.87 -16.40 7.71
CA ALA A 577 -70.47 -16.42 7.30
C ALA A 577 -70.28 -17.19 5.99
N GLY A 578 -70.95 -18.33 5.80
CA GLY A 578 -70.92 -19.09 4.54
C GLY A 578 -71.46 -18.29 3.36
N LYS A 579 -72.62 -17.65 3.52
CA LYS A 579 -73.20 -16.77 2.48
C LYS A 579 -72.31 -15.57 2.16
N ARG A 580 -71.71 -14.98 3.19
CA ARG A 580 -70.78 -13.85 3.01
C ARG A 580 -69.53 -14.27 2.24
N GLN A 581 -68.96 -15.43 2.57
CA GLN A 581 -67.80 -15.97 1.86
C GLN A 581 -68.12 -16.26 0.39
N GLU A 582 -69.30 -16.77 0.09
CA GLU A 582 -69.76 -16.99 -1.28
C GLU A 582 -69.85 -15.67 -2.06
N LEU A 583 -70.45 -14.64 -1.47
CA LEU A 583 -70.55 -13.32 -2.11
C LEU A 583 -69.18 -12.66 -2.31
N ILE A 584 -68.27 -12.75 -1.33
CA ILE A 584 -66.90 -12.24 -1.46
C ILE A 584 -66.16 -12.99 -2.57
N SER A 585 -66.28 -14.31 -2.65
CA SER A 585 -65.66 -15.10 -3.72
C SER A 585 -66.18 -14.73 -5.12
N ARG A 586 -67.47 -14.37 -5.24
CA ARG A 586 -68.03 -13.85 -6.49
C ARG A 586 -67.50 -12.45 -6.81
N ILE A 587 -67.35 -11.58 -5.81
CA ILE A 587 -66.72 -10.26 -5.98
C ILE A 587 -65.27 -10.44 -6.45
N ASP A 588 -64.50 -11.31 -5.82
CA ASP A 588 -63.10 -11.59 -6.20
C ASP A 588 -63.02 -12.11 -7.65
N SER A 589 -63.93 -13.01 -8.05
CA SER A 589 -63.99 -13.50 -9.44
C SER A 589 -64.30 -12.39 -10.45
N LEU A 590 -65.12 -11.40 -10.07
CA LEU A 590 -65.40 -10.25 -10.92
C LEU A 590 -64.22 -9.27 -10.94
N LEU A 591 -63.48 -9.12 -9.84
CA LEU A 591 -62.27 -8.31 -9.77
C LEU A 591 -61.13 -8.89 -10.62
N ASP A 592 -60.98 -10.22 -10.66
CA ASP A 592 -60.00 -10.89 -11.53
C ASP A 592 -60.33 -10.73 -13.02
N ALA A 593 -61.60 -10.44 -13.33
CA ALA A 593 -62.08 -10.22 -14.68
C ALA A 593 -62.13 -8.74 -15.10
N LEU A 594 -61.74 -7.82 -14.20
CA LEU A 594 -61.56 -6.38 -14.46
C LEU A 594 -60.13 -6.11 -14.94
#